data_AF-A0A5M3XE20-F1
#
_entry.id   AF-A0A5M3XE20-F1
#
_cell.length_a   1.000
_cell.length_b   1.000
_cell.length_c   1.000
_cell.angle_alpha   90.00
_cell.angle_beta   90.00
_cell.angle_gamma   90.00
#
_symmetry.space_group_name_H-M   'P 1'
#
loop_
_entity.id
_entity.type
_entity.pdbx_description
1 polymer ?
#
loop_
_entity_poly.entity_id
_entity_poly.type
_entity_poly.pdbx_seq_one_letter_code
_entity_poly.pdbx_strand_id
1 'polypeptide(L)'
;MLDKLVVAHFFGQRQPLALDRTPPLAPRAAVPAVLVIPREGPPLEPHLMVVTGPSAAQGLPSADAHIVVDSDDARDQRWQELADVLITRHEVAGLLDRHVGCAVAVARQPGGCLVGLRHGPLAQITGLAGLLAGADPWPATFGSLLYCWLSARLPLYGLTTATVIAGHYRDGRHFEVAGRVRITVSEAAA
;
A
#
# COMPACT_ATOMS: atom_id res chain seq x y z
N MET A 1 -1.77 -21.49 -4.85
CA MET A 1 -2.94 -20.60 -5.04
C MET A 1 -2.87 -19.44 -4.05
N LEU A 2 -2.55 -19.70 -2.77
CA LEU A 2 -2.50 -18.71 -1.70
C LEU A 2 -1.26 -17.77 -1.72
N ASP A 3 -0.23 -18.07 -2.50
CA ASP A 3 1.05 -17.34 -2.44
C ASP A 3 0.99 -15.89 -2.95
N LYS A 4 -0.07 -15.54 -3.69
CA LYS A 4 -0.35 -14.18 -4.20
C LYS A 4 -1.51 -13.49 -3.48
N LEU A 5 -2.20 -14.25 -2.63
CA LEU A 5 -3.26 -13.71 -1.80
C LEU A 5 -2.61 -12.87 -0.71
N VAL A 6 -2.94 -11.59 -0.72
CA VAL A 6 -2.60 -10.64 0.33
C VAL A 6 -3.83 -10.44 1.19
N VAL A 7 -3.62 -10.41 2.50
CA VAL A 7 -4.65 -10.08 3.47
C VAL A 7 -4.30 -8.72 4.06
N ALA A 8 -5.09 -7.70 3.78
CA ALA A 8 -4.89 -6.36 4.30
C ALA A 8 -5.94 -6.03 5.37
N HIS A 9 -5.46 -5.75 6.58
CA HIS A 9 -6.29 -5.29 7.67
C HIS A 9 -6.29 -3.77 7.68
N PHE A 10 -7.41 -3.16 7.30
CA PHE A 10 -7.56 -1.71 7.21
C PHE A 10 -8.61 -1.22 8.20
N PHE A 11 -8.21 -0.38 9.16
CA PHE A 11 -9.09 0.03 10.27
C PHE A 11 -8.69 1.37 10.88
N GLY A 12 -9.64 2.00 11.57
CA GLY A 12 -9.39 3.17 12.40
C GLY A 12 -8.55 2.81 13.62
N GLN A 13 -7.40 3.47 13.79
CA GLN A 13 -6.47 3.28 14.89
C GLN A 13 -6.95 4.05 16.13
N ARG A 14 -7.77 3.39 16.94
CA ARG A 14 -8.33 3.95 18.19
C ARG A 14 -7.45 3.71 19.41
N GLN A 15 -6.64 2.67 19.39
CA GLN A 15 -5.74 2.35 20.49
C GLN A 15 -4.41 3.09 20.31
N PRO A 16 -3.74 3.51 21.40
CA PRO A 16 -2.40 4.08 21.31
C PRO A 16 -1.45 3.13 20.59
N LEU A 17 -0.72 3.67 19.61
CA LEU A 17 0.29 2.95 18.83
C LEU A 17 1.67 3.50 19.21
N ALA A 18 2.56 2.64 19.70
CA ALA A 18 3.95 3.03 19.98
C ALA A 18 4.70 3.17 18.66
N LEU A 19 5.28 4.35 18.41
CA LEU A 19 6.07 4.62 17.20
C LEU A 19 7.56 4.52 17.52
N ASP A 20 8.19 3.46 17.04
CA ASP A 20 9.61 3.21 17.27
C ASP A 20 10.41 3.62 16.03
N ARG A 21 11.44 4.45 16.23
CA ARG A 21 12.41 4.77 15.18
C ARG A 21 13.60 3.84 15.34
N THR A 22 13.52 2.65 14.74
CA THR A 22 14.57 1.64 14.90
C THR A 22 15.77 1.91 13.96
N PRO A 23 17.03 1.74 14.41
CA PRO A 23 18.20 1.74 13.54
C PRO A 23 18.18 0.57 12.53
N PRO A 24 19.01 0.57 11.45
CA PRO A 24 18.82 -0.21 10.21
C PRO A 24 19.02 -1.74 10.31
N LEU A 25 18.94 -2.36 11.48
CA LEU A 25 18.97 -3.82 11.61
C LEU A 25 17.59 -4.39 11.31
N ALA A 26 17.49 -5.15 10.22
CA ALA A 26 16.25 -5.75 9.74
C ALA A 26 15.60 -6.66 10.82
N PRO A 27 14.33 -6.43 11.19
CA PRO A 27 13.60 -7.33 12.09
C PRO A 27 13.36 -8.70 11.43
N ARG A 28 13.37 -9.75 12.24
CA ARG A 28 13.24 -11.15 11.78
C ARG A 28 11.83 -11.59 11.38
N ALA A 29 10.81 -10.74 11.47
CA ALA A 29 9.44 -10.99 11.02
C ALA A 29 8.65 -9.67 10.91
N ALA A 30 9.03 -8.81 9.97
CA ALA A 30 8.47 -7.48 9.85
C ALA A 30 7.21 -7.51 8.96
N VAL A 31 6.02 -7.27 9.54
CA VAL A 31 4.75 -7.24 8.80
C VAL A 31 4.56 -5.83 8.22
N PRO A 32 4.55 -5.64 6.89
CA PRO A 32 4.45 -4.30 6.30
C PRO A 32 3.17 -3.60 6.72
N ALA A 33 3.27 -2.32 7.05
CA ALA A 33 2.15 -1.53 7.49
C ALA A 33 2.27 -0.07 7.06
N VAL A 34 1.12 0.58 6.92
CA VAL A 34 1.02 2.01 6.60
C VAL A 34 0.07 2.67 7.57
N LEU A 35 0.56 3.70 8.27
CA LEU A 35 -0.24 4.57 9.11
C LEU A 35 -0.55 5.87 8.34
N VAL A 36 -1.83 6.18 8.20
CA VAL A 36 -2.34 7.40 7.58
C VAL A 36 -2.95 8.27 8.67
N ILE A 37 -2.42 9.47 8.86
CA ILE A 37 -2.94 10.47 9.81
C ILE A 37 -3.52 11.63 9.00
N PRO A 38 -4.86 11.72 8.86
CA PRO A 38 -5.49 12.85 8.18
C PRO A 38 -5.13 14.18 8.87
N ARG A 39 -4.99 15.26 8.09
CA ARG A 39 -4.60 16.58 8.62
C ARG A 39 -5.61 17.70 8.39
N GLU A 40 -6.57 17.49 7.49
CA GLU A 40 -7.56 18.51 7.15
C GLU A 40 -8.90 18.25 7.81
N GLY A 41 -9.58 19.34 8.17
CA GLY A 41 -10.90 19.30 8.77
C GLY A 41 -10.89 19.03 10.28
N PRO A 42 -12.03 18.55 10.84
CA PRO A 42 -12.08 18.18 12.25
C PRO A 42 -11.11 17.03 12.55
N PRO A 43 -10.71 16.80 13.81
CA PRO A 43 -9.87 15.66 14.17
C PRO A 43 -10.50 14.35 13.67
N LEU A 44 -9.86 13.71 12.69
CA LEU A 44 -10.26 12.41 12.15
C LEU A 44 -9.40 11.30 12.75
N GLU A 45 -9.99 10.13 12.94
CA GLU A 45 -9.28 8.94 13.41
C GLU A 45 -8.15 8.58 12.40
N PRO A 46 -6.90 8.34 12.87
CA PRO A 46 -5.86 7.78 12.01
C PRO A 46 -6.28 6.41 11.50
N HIS A 47 -5.83 6.05 10.30
CA HIS A 47 -6.09 4.73 9.71
C HIS A 47 -4.80 3.92 9.66
N LEU A 48 -4.85 2.68 10.10
CA LEU A 48 -3.74 1.74 10.01
C LEU A 48 -4.11 0.65 9.01
N MET A 49 -3.21 0.42 8.05
CA MET A 49 -3.23 -0.76 7.20
C MET A 49 -2.09 -1.69 7.62
N VAL A 50 -2.39 -2.97 7.83
CA VAL A 50 -1.40 -4.02 8.07
C VAL A 50 -1.55 -5.08 6.99
N VAL A 51 -0.46 -5.38 6.28
CA VAL A 51 -0.43 -6.32 5.16
C VAL A 51 0.16 -7.64 5.63
N THR A 52 -0.67 -8.67 5.69
CA THR A 52 -0.29 -10.01 6.12
C THR A 52 -0.40 -11.00 4.96
N GLY A 53 0.24 -12.16 5.13
CA GLY A 53 -0.08 -13.34 4.33
C GLY A 53 -1.30 -14.07 4.88
N PRO A 54 -1.85 -15.05 4.13
CA PRO A 54 -3.09 -15.76 4.48
C PRO A 54 -3.03 -16.51 5.81
N SER A 55 -1.82 -16.81 6.30
CA SER A 55 -1.59 -17.56 7.55
C SER A 55 -1.32 -16.68 8.78
N ALA A 56 -1.29 -15.34 8.66
CA ALA A 56 -0.72 -14.44 9.68
C ALA A 56 -1.71 -13.45 10.33
N ALA A 57 -3.01 -13.77 10.36
CA ALA A 57 -4.08 -12.81 10.70
C ALA A 57 -4.72 -12.98 12.11
N GLN A 58 -4.01 -13.49 13.12
CA GLN A 58 -4.64 -13.63 14.45
C GLN A 58 -4.68 -12.27 15.19
N GLY A 59 -5.89 -11.81 15.50
CA GLY A 59 -6.14 -10.68 16.42
C GLY A 59 -6.28 -9.30 15.77
N LEU A 60 -6.21 -9.19 14.45
CA LEU A 60 -6.47 -7.93 13.73
C LEU A 60 -7.96 -7.81 13.32
N PRO A 61 -8.53 -6.61 13.35
CA PRO A 61 -9.90 -6.37 12.89
C PRO A 61 -10.01 -6.51 11.35
N SER A 62 -11.25 -6.43 10.83
CA SER A 62 -11.67 -6.49 9.42
C SER A 62 -10.54 -6.62 8.39
N ALA A 63 -10.53 -7.75 7.68
CA ALA A 63 -9.55 -8.02 6.63
C ALA A 63 -10.21 -7.94 5.25
N ASP A 64 -9.55 -7.25 4.33
CA ASP A 64 -9.78 -7.38 2.89
C ASP A 64 -8.75 -8.38 2.34
N ALA A 65 -9.17 -9.22 1.41
CA ALA A 65 -8.31 -10.23 0.80
C ALA A 65 -8.31 -10.01 -0.71
N HIS A 66 -7.13 -9.73 -1.25
CA HIS A 66 -6.96 -9.35 -2.65
C HIS A 66 -5.68 -9.94 -3.21
N ILE A 67 -5.60 -10.06 -4.53
CA ILE A 67 -4.48 -10.68 -5.23
C ILE A 67 -3.51 -9.59 -5.69
N VAL A 68 -2.26 -9.70 -5.27
CA VAL A 68 -1.17 -8.82 -5.71
C VAL A 68 -0.20 -9.60 -6.58
N VAL A 69 0.04 -9.10 -7.78
CA VAL A 69 0.85 -9.80 -8.80
C VAL A 69 1.93 -8.88 -9.35
N ASP A 70 3.15 -9.40 -9.50
CA ASP A 70 4.22 -8.75 -10.24
C ASP A 70 4.14 -9.14 -11.72
N SER A 71 3.83 -8.19 -12.60
CA SER A 71 3.69 -8.44 -14.04
C SER A 71 4.99 -8.87 -14.69
N ASP A 72 6.12 -8.50 -14.11
CA ASP A 72 7.44 -8.76 -14.68
C ASP A 72 8.02 -10.11 -14.20
N ASP A 73 7.36 -10.78 -13.26
CA ASP A 73 7.72 -12.13 -12.84
C ASP A 73 7.00 -13.16 -13.73
N ALA A 74 7.76 -13.88 -14.55
CA ALA A 74 7.22 -14.92 -15.44
C ALA A 74 6.43 -16.01 -14.69
N ARG A 75 6.73 -16.24 -13.40
CA ARG A 75 5.99 -17.20 -12.56
C ARG A 75 4.58 -16.73 -12.26
N ASP A 76 4.32 -15.43 -12.41
CA ASP A 76 3.06 -14.79 -12.05
C ASP A 76 2.15 -14.57 -13.25
N GLN A 77 2.60 -14.87 -14.47
CA GLN A 77 1.87 -14.59 -15.71
C GLN A 77 0.43 -15.11 -15.70
N ARG A 78 0.20 -16.31 -15.16
CA ARG A 78 -1.14 -16.92 -15.06
C ARG A 78 -2.09 -16.23 -14.09
N TRP A 79 -1.59 -15.36 -13.21
CA TRP A 79 -2.34 -14.66 -12.18
C TRP A 79 -2.67 -13.22 -12.55
N GLN A 80 -2.08 -12.66 -13.63
CA GLN A 80 -2.23 -11.25 -13.99
C GLN A 80 -3.69 -10.84 -14.24
N GLU A 81 -4.47 -11.69 -14.90
CA GLU A 81 -5.91 -11.46 -15.15
C GLU A 81 -6.76 -11.51 -13.87
N LEU A 82 -6.26 -12.14 -12.81
CA LEU A 82 -6.94 -12.29 -11.52
C LEU A 82 -6.44 -11.29 -10.48
N ALA A 83 -5.48 -10.45 -10.83
CA ALA A 83 -4.89 -9.51 -9.90
C ALA A 83 -5.86 -8.37 -9.62
N ASP A 84 -5.96 -7.99 -8.35
CA ASP A 84 -6.62 -6.74 -7.95
C ASP A 84 -5.61 -5.58 -8.00
N VAL A 85 -4.35 -5.90 -7.68
CA VAL A 85 -3.21 -5.00 -7.72
C VAL A 85 -2.10 -5.60 -8.58
N LEU A 86 -1.73 -4.90 -9.65
CA LEU A 86 -0.64 -5.29 -10.54
C LEU A 86 0.58 -4.40 -10.32
N ILE A 87 1.76 -4.98 -10.15
CA ILE A 87 3.02 -4.26 -9.98
C ILE A 87 3.86 -4.45 -11.25
N THR A 88 4.50 -3.41 -11.72
CA THR A 88 5.39 -3.43 -12.89
C THR A 88 6.60 -2.52 -12.69
N ARG A 89 7.67 -2.75 -13.44
CA ARG A 89 8.82 -1.85 -13.63
C ARG A 89 8.57 -0.86 -14.77
N HIS A 90 7.54 -1.07 -15.57
CA HIS A 90 7.17 -0.24 -16.70
C HIS A 90 6.13 0.82 -16.30
N GLU A 91 5.59 1.54 -17.27
CA GLU A 91 4.54 2.53 -17.04
C GLU A 91 3.19 1.89 -16.69
N VAL A 92 2.39 2.61 -15.89
CA VAL A 92 1.01 2.17 -15.55
C VAL A 92 0.00 2.47 -16.66
N ALA A 93 0.37 3.28 -17.66
CA ALA A 93 -0.51 3.70 -18.75
C ALA A 93 -0.97 2.48 -19.59
N GLY A 94 -2.29 2.40 -19.83
CA GLY A 94 -2.91 1.29 -20.55
C GLY A 94 -2.81 -0.09 -19.89
N LEU A 95 -2.15 -0.22 -18.73
CA LEU A 95 -1.96 -1.51 -18.06
C LEU A 95 -3.27 -2.05 -17.50
N LEU A 96 -4.07 -1.16 -16.90
CA LEU A 96 -5.40 -1.51 -16.40
C LEU A 96 -6.38 -1.77 -17.54
N ASP A 97 -6.22 -1.14 -18.71
CA ASP A 97 -7.08 -1.45 -19.86
C ASP A 97 -6.82 -2.86 -20.41
N ARG A 98 -5.58 -3.35 -20.31
CA ARG A 98 -5.20 -4.71 -20.71
C ARG A 98 -5.63 -5.78 -19.72
N HIS A 99 -5.74 -5.45 -18.44
CA HIS A 99 -6.09 -6.40 -17.38
C HIS A 99 -7.34 -5.94 -16.66
N VAL A 100 -8.52 -6.26 -17.21
CA VAL A 100 -9.83 -5.73 -16.78
C VAL A 100 -10.19 -6.05 -15.33
N GLY A 101 -9.63 -7.11 -14.75
CA GLY A 101 -9.80 -7.48 -13.34
C GLY A 101 -9.06 -6.56 -12.36
N CYS A 102 -7.99 -5.88 -12.80
CA CYS A 102 -7.15 -5.07 -11.93
C CYS A 102 -7.81 -3.74 -11.56
N ALA A 103 -7.86 -3.39 -10.29
CA ALA A 103 -8.32 -2.07 -9.84
C ALA A 103 -7.16 -1.07 -9.74
N VAL A 104 -5.96 -1.56 -9.43
CA VAL A 104 -4.78 -0.74 -9.14
C VAL A 104 -3.56 -1.26 -9.91
N ALA A 105 -2.80 -0.36 -10.53
CA ALA A 105 -1.51 -0.65 -11.15
C ALA A 105 -0.41 0.15 -10.45
N VAL A 106 0.75 -0.46 -10.20
CA VAL A 106 1.86 0.16 -9.49
C VAL A 106 3.12 0.05 -10.32
N ALA A 107 3.64 1.18 -10.79
CA ALA A 107 4.96 1.26 -11.40
C ALA A 107 6.02 1.56 -10.32
N ARG A 108 7.04 0.71 -10.23
CA ARG A 108 8.22 0.94 -9.39
C ARG A 108 9.02 2.11 -9.94
N GLN A 109 9.41 3.04 -9.08
CA GLN A 109 10.21 4.20 -9.48
C GLN A 109 11.37 4.45 -8.51
N PRO A 110 12.46 5.09 -8.96
CA PRO A 110 13.50 5.59 -8.07
C PRO A 110 12.88 6.51 -6.99
N GLY A 111 13.01 6.12 -5.72
CA GLY A 111 12.49 6.90 -4.59
C GLY A 111 11.00 6.72 -4.27
N GLY A 112 10.29 5.80 -4.94
CA GLY A 112 8.89 5.50 -4.60
C GLY A 112 8.16 4.65 -5.63
N CYS A 113 6.91 5.01 -5.93
CA CYS A 113 6.10 4.36 -6.96
C CYS A 113 5.05 5.32 -7.53
N LEU A 114 4.64 5.06 -8.77
CA LEU A 114 3.48 5.69 -9.39
C LEU A 114 2.35 4.68 -9.39
N VAL A 115 1.20 5.06 -8.87
CA VAL A 115 0.03 4.20 -8.76
C VAL A 115 -1.07 4.71 -9.67
N GLY A 116 -1.52 3.90 -10.62
CA GLY A 116 -2.68 4.16 -11.47
C GLY A 116 -3.92 3.49 -10.92
N LEU A 117 -5.05 4.21 -10.97
CA LEU A 117 -6.36 3.71 -10.56
C LEU A 117 -7.22 3.49 -11.81
N ARG A 118 -8.00 2.40 -11.83
CA ARG A 118 -8.93 2.15 -12.93
C ARG A 118 -9.93 3.30 -13.04
N HIS A 119 -10.04 3.89 -14.23
CA HIS A 119 -10.90 5.04 -14.52
C HIS A 119 -10.70 6.24 -13.58
N GLY A 120 -9.50 6.39 -13.03
CA GLY A 120 -9.21 7.35 -11.99
C GLY A 120 -7.90 8.09 -12.18
N PRO A 121 -7.55 8.94 -11.21
CA PRO A 121 -6.31 9.69 -11.23
C PRO A 121 -5.10 8.79 -10.99
N LEU A 122 -3.92 9.36 -11.24
CA LEU A 122 -2.64 8.80 -10.84
C LEU A 122 -2.25 9.34 -9.46
N ALA A 123 -1.66 8.49 -8.63
CA ALA A 123 -1.09 8.84 -7.35
C ALA A 123 0.41 8.57 -7.36
N GLN A 124 1.22 9.62 -7.29
CA GLN A 124 2.65 9.53 -7.10
C GLN A 124 2.95 9.43 -5.60
N ILE A 125 3.66 8.38 -5.21
CA ILE A 125 4.08 8.14 -3.84
C ILE A 125 5.60 8.26 -3.79
N THR A 126 6.11 9.15 -2.94
CA THR A 126 7.55 9.45 -2.83
C THR A 126 8.00 9.32 -1.38
N GLY A 127 9.04 8.52 -1.15
CA GLY A 127 9.68 8.39 0.16
C GLY A 127 10.48 9.63 0.52
N LEU A 128 10.28 10.16 1.73
CA LEU A 128 11.06 11.26 2.26
C LEU A 128 12.29 10.69 2.99
N ALA A 129 13.50 11.12 2.58
CA ALA A 129 14.79 10.76 3.17
C ALA A 129 15.27 9.29 2.95
N GLY A 130 15.12 8.77 1.72
CA GLY A 130 15.91 7.63 1.24
C GLY A 130 15.42 6.23 1.62
N LEU A 131 14.27 6.10 2.28
CA LEU A 131 13.90 4.82 2.91
C LEU A 131 12.87 3.96 2.16
N LEU A 132 12.43 4.38 0.97
CA LEU A 132 11.42 3.67 0.18
C LEU A 132 11.80 3.67 -1.31
N ALA A 133 12.99 3.16 -1.61
CA ALA A 133 13.52 3.13 -2.98
C ALA A 133 12.94 1.95 -3.77
N GLY A 134 11.65 1.99 -4.16
CA GLY A 134 11.02 1.02 -5.10
C GLY A 134 11.14 -0.47 -4.76
N ALA A 135 11.78 -0.79 -3.64
CA ALA A 135 12.15 -2.11 -3.21
C ALA A 135 10.97 -2.77 -2.51
N ASP A 136 10.85 -4.08 -2.70
CA ASP A 136 9.87 -4.85 -1.98
C ASP A 136 10.10 -4.70 -0.46
N PRO A 137 9.02 -4.63 0.35
CA PRO A 137 7.62 -4.92 0.00
C PRO A 137 6.79 -3.68 -0.38
N TRP A 138 7.40 -2.52 -0.60
CA TRP A 138 6.69 -1.25 -0.60
C TRP A 138 5.75 -1.01 -1.79
N PRO A 139 6.08 -1.37 -3.04
CA PRO A 139 5.15 -1.23 -4.17
C PRO A 139 3.83 -2.02 -3.94
N ALA A 140 3.94 -3.28 -3.50
CA ALA A 140 2.80 -4.11 -3.14
C ALA A 140 1.99 -3.52 -2.00
N THR A 141 2.68 -3.01 -0.98
CA THR A 141 2.05 -2.37 0.19
C THR A 141 1.29 -1.11 -0.21
N PHE A 142 1.85 -0.24 -1.04
CA PHE A 142 1.17 0.98 -1.47
C PHE A 142 0.03 0.74 -2.46
N GLY A 143 0.17 -0.24 -3.36
CA GLY A 143 -0.94 -0.69 -4.19
C GLY A 143 -2.11 -1.21 -3.35
N SER A 144 -1.80 -2.03 -2.34
CA SER A 144 -2.78 -2.54 -1.37
C SER A 144 -3.43 -1.41 -0.56
N LEU A 145 -2.64 -0.38 -0.17
CA LEU A 145 -3.17 0.80 0.51
C LEU A 145 -4.24 1.50 -0.31
N LEU A 146 -3.95 1.81 -1.58
CA LEU A 146 -4.93 2.51 -2.41
C LEU A 146 -6.13 1.63 -2.75
N TYR A 147 -5.91 0.34 -2.95
CA TYR A 147 -7.01 -0.63 -3.11
C TYR A 147 -7.96 -0.58 -1.90
N CYS A 148 -7.45 -0.82 -0.68
CA CYS A 148 -8.27 -0.82 0.53
C CYS A 148 -8.88 0.56 0.84
N TRP A 149 -8.16 1.66 0.59
CA TRP A 149 -8.64 3.03 0.80
C TRP A 149 -9.88 3.32 -0.06
N LEU A 150 -9.84 2.91 -1.34
CA LEU A 150 -10.96 3.07 -2.26
C LEU A 150 -12.11 2.12 -1.94
N SER A 151 -11.83 0.87 -1.57
CA SER A 151 -12.84 -0.09 -1.10
C SER A 151 -13.58 0.43 0.14
N ALA A 152 -12.86 1.11 1.04
CA ALA A 152 -13.44 1.81 2.20
C ALA A 152 -14.16 3.12 1.85
N ARG A 153 -14.22 3.50 0.56
CA ARG A 153 -14.84 4.72 0.04
C ARG A 153 -14.28 6.00 0.64
N LEU A 154 -12.99 6.01 0.97
CA LEU A 154 -12.30 7.19 1.49
C LEU A 154 -11.81 8.08 0.33
N PRO A 155 -11.86 9.42 0.49
CA PRO A 155 -11.49 10.33 -0.59
C PRO A 155 -9.99 10.28 -0.85
N LEU A 156 -9.59 10.07 -2.11
CA LEU A 156 -8.18 9.97 -2.49
C LEU A 156 -7.41 11.28 -2.20
N TYR A 157 -8.03 12.43 -2.47
CA TYR A 157 -7.42 13.74 -2.20
C TYR A 157 -7.08 13.95 -0.72
N GLY A 158 -7.77 13.27 0.20
CA GLY A 158 -7.42 13.31 1.63
C GLY A 158 -6.02 12.74 1.94
N LEU A 159 -5.48 11.87 1.07
CA LEU A 159 -4.11 11.37 1.19
C LEU A 159 -3.05 12.43 0.85
N THR A 160 -3.40 13.47 0.08
CA THR A 160 -2.44 14.51 -0.33
C THR A 160 -2.04 15.43 0.81
N THR A 161 -2.90 15.54 1.81
CA THR A 161 -2.69 16.38 2.99
C THR A 161 -2.40 15.55 4.25
N ALA A 162 -2.64 14.24 4.20
CA ALA A 162 -2.33 13.32 5.28
C ALA A 162 -0.81 13.19 5.55
N THR A 163 -0.46 12.92 6.80
CA THR A 163 0.85 12.35 7.12
C THR A 163 0.78 10.85 6.94
N VAL A 164 1.51 10.33 5.96
CA VAL A 164 1.58 8.89 5.68
C VAL A 164 2.94 8.34 6.09
N ILE A 165 2.92 7.30 6.90
CA ILE A 165 4.10 6.68 7.50
C ILE A 165 4.10 5.21 7.12
N ALA A 166 5.14 4.78 6.42
CA ALA A 166 5.38 3.37 6.11
C ALA A 166 6.28 2.75 7.19
N GLY A 167 6.06 1.48 7.48
CA GLY A 167 6.79 0.80 8.53
C GLY A 167 6.38 -0.65 8.68
N HIS A 168 6.67 -1.21 9.84
CA HIS A 168 6.33 -2.58 10.17
C HIS A 168 5.55 -2.64 11.45
N TYR A 169 4.46 -3.40 11.43
CA TYR A 169 3.59 -3.60 12.58
C TYR A 169 4.04 -4.83 13.38
N ARG A 170 4.06 -4.69 14.70
CA ARG A 170 4.49 -5.75 15.63
C ARG A 170 3.58 -5.86 16.83
N ASP A 171 3.29 -7.10 17.20
CA ASP A 171 2.67 -7.50 18.47
C ASP A 171 1.39 -6.73 18.84
N GLY A 172 0.62 -6.29 17.84
CA GLY A 172 -0.67 -5.61 18.06
C GLY A 172 -0.57 -4.15 18.54
N ARG A 173 0.62 -3.58 18.72
CA ARG A 173 0.77 -2.28 19.41
C ARG A 173 2.02 -1.47 19.08
N HIS A 174 2.99 -2.05 18.39
CA HIS A 174 4.22 -1.36 17.99
C HIS A 174 4.24 -1.15 16.48
N PHE A 175 4.71 0.02 16.07
CA PHE A 175 4.91 0.38 14.68
C PHE A 175 6.33 0.91 14.52
N GLU A 176 7.17 0.09 13.89
CA GLU A 176 8.54 0.44 13.56
C GLU A 176 8.54 1.28 12.29
N VAL A 177 8.88 2.55 12.43
CA VAL A 177 8.84 3.51 11.33
C VAL A 177 9.99 3.22 10.36
N ALA A 178 9.64 2.81 9.14
CA ALA A 178 10.57 2.76 8.04
C ALA A 178 10.76 4.19 7.50
N GLY A 179 9.68 4.88 7.14
CA GLY A 179 9.82 6.23 6.60
C GLY A 179 8.50 6.95 6.46
N ARG A 180 8.59 8.22 6.06
CA ARG A 180 7.42 9.01 5.67
C ARG A 180 7.28 9.00 4.16
N VAL A 181 6.06 8.99 3.66
CA VAL A 181 5.77 9.22 2.25
C VAL A 181 4.96 10.47 2.05
N ARG A 182 5.18 11.11 0.90
CA ARG A 182 4.28 12.09 0.33
C ARG A 182 3.48 11.40 -0.77
N ILE A 183 2.19 11.68 -0.81
CA ILE A 183 1.30 11.25 -1.89
C ILE A 183 0.82 12.50 -2.61
N THR A 184 0.97 12.55 -3.93
CA THR A 184 0.41 13.60 -4.78
C THR A 184 -0.48 12.96 -5.83
N VAL A 185 -1.62 13.58 -6.12
CA VAL A 185 -2.61 13.07 -7.06
C VAL A 185 -2.64 13.97 -8.28
N SER A 186 -2.60 13.39 -9.48
CA SER A 186 -2.77 14.07 -10.76
C SER A 186 -3.81 13.37 -11.59
N GLU A 187 -4.45 14.07 -12.53
CA GLU A 187 -5.28 13.40 -13.53
C GLU A 187 -4.44 12.44 -14.37
N ALA A 188 -5.04 11.35 -14.82
CA ALA A 188 -4.40 10.46 -15.78
C ALA A 188 -4.30 11.21 -17.11
N ALA A 189 -3.10 11.21 -17.72
CA ALA A 189 -2.96 11.67 -19.10
C ALA A 189 -3.82 10.74 -19.99
N ALA A 190 -4.78 11.33 -20.70
CA ALA A 190 -5.65 10.64 -21.64
C ALA A 190 -4.87 10.06 -22.83
#